data_AF-A0A948KKD6-F1
#
_entry.id   AF-A0A948KKD6-F1
#
_cell.length_a   1.000
_cell.length_b   1.000
_cell.length_c   1.000
_cell.angle_alpha   90.00
_cell.angle_beta   90.00
_cell.angle_gamma   90.00
#
_symmetry.space_group_name_H-M   'P 1'
#
loop_
_entity.id
_entity.type
_entity.pdbx_description
1 polymer ?
#
loop_
_entity_poly.entity_id
_entity_poly.type
_entity_poly.pdbx_seq_one_letter_code
_entity_poly.pdbx_strand_id
1 'polypeptide(L)' 'MKNVYLFSGGNTVVTDEKEQIPELQESWLLLYVKFLESKGENPLEFTYHLPTMNNVEVFKTSEGDYNWRKK' A
#
# COMPACT_ATOMS: atom_id res chain seq x y z
N MET A 1 23.62 1.30 -0.46
CA MET A 1 22.84 0.59 -1.52
C MET A 1 21.43 0.42 -1.00
N LYS A 2 20.43 0.88 -1.75
CA LYS A 2 19.04 0.84 -1.29
C LYS A 2 18.40 -0.52 -1.57
N ASN A 3 17.66 -1.04 -0.60
CA ASN A 3 16.87 -2.27 -0.73
C ASN A 3 15.39 -1.94 -0.54
N VAL A 4 14.54 -2.59 -1.33
CA VAL A 4 13.07 -2.46 -1.25
C VAL A 4 12.48 -3.85 -1.01
N TYR A 5 11.78 -4.01 0.11
CA TYR A 5 11.13 -5.25 0.50
C TYR A 5 9.62 -5.10 0.37
N LEU A 6 8.99 -5.95 -0.44
CA LEU A 6 7.54 -5.99 -0.60
C LEU A 6 6.99 -7.15 0.21
N PHE A 7 6.23 -6.86 1.25
CA PHE A 7 5.64 -7.89 2.09
C PHE A 7 4.27 -8.31 1.56
N SER A 8 3.93 -9.58 1.73
CA SER A 8 2.65 -10.16 1.37
C SER A 8 1.44 -9.51 2.05
N GLY A 9 1.65 -8.74 3.11
CA GLY A 9 0.62 -7.98 3.81
C GLY A 9 0.35 -6.59 3.23
N GLY A 10 0.86 -6.25 2.05
CA GLY A 10 0.62 -4.94 1.43
C GLY A 10 1.64 -3.86 1.81
N ASN A 11 2.54 -4.14 2.74
CA ASN A 11 3.52 -3.17 3.24
C ASN A 11 4.84 -3.24 2.50
N THR A 12 5.56 -2.12 2.51
CA THR A 12 6.92 -2.00 1.99
C THR A 12 7.87 -1.70 3.14
N VAL A 13 9.11 -2.19 3.06
CA VAL A 13 10.22 -1.61 3.83
C VAL A 13 11.31 -1.16 2.87
N VAL A 14 11.76 0.09 3.01
CA VAL A 14 12.91 0.63 2.26
C VAL A 14 14.08 0.85 3.20
N THR A 15 15.26 0.33 2.87
CA THR A 15 16.47 0.50 3.67
C THR A 15 17.65 1.00 2.86
N ASP A 16 18.59 1.69 3.53
CA ASP A 16 19.95 1.94 3.04
C ASP A 16 20.94 1.43 4.08
N GLU A 17 21.85 0.56 3.67
CA GLU A 17 22.91 0.01 4.55
C GLU A 17 22.41 -0.56 5.89
N LYS A 18 21.16 -1.06 5.91
CA LYS A 18 20.39 -1.64 7.03
C LYS A 18 19.57 -0.66 7.88
N GLU A 19 19.66 0.64 7.63
CA GLU A 19 18.77 1.63 8.25
C GLU A 19 17.51 1.82 7.41
N GLN A 20 16.35 1.95 8.06
CA GLN A 20 15.12 2.29 7.34
C GLN A 20 15.16 3.75 6.89
N ILE A 21 14.58 4.03 5.72
CA ILE A 21 14.42 5.39 5.20
C ILE A 21 12.96 5.82 5.42
N PRO A 22 12.62 6.54 6.51
CA PRO A 22 11.23 6.76 6.95
C PRO A 22 10.33 7.37 5.88
N GLU A 23 10.86 8.31 5.10
CA GLU A 23 10.13 9.04 4.06
C GLU A 23 9.76 8.18 2.83
N LEU A 24 10.33 6.97 2.72
CA LEU A 24 10.04 6.03 1.64
C LEU A 24 9.18 4.84 2.10
N GLN A 25 8.71 4.84 3.35
CA GLN A 25 7.88 3.76 3.90
C GLN A 25 6.41 3.91 3.46
N GLU A 26 6.12 3.63 2.19
CA GLU A 26 4.76 3.61 1.65
C GLU A 26 4.31 2.18 1.33
N SER A 27 3.10 1.82 1.77
CA SER A 27 2.47 0.54 1.42
C SER A 27 2.38 0.37 -0.10
N TRP A 28 2.90 -0.74 -0.64
CA TRP A 28 2.80 -1.01 -2.09
C TRP A 28 1.36 -1.18 -2.55
N LEU A 29 0.46 -1.61 -1.65
CA LEU A 29 -0.97 -1.63 -1.93
C LEU A 29 -1.50 -0.21 -2.18
N LEU A 30 -1.11 0.77 -1.36
CA LEU A 30 -1.52 2.16 -1.54
C LEU A 30 -0.92 2.78 -2.81
N LEU A 31 0.32 2.43 -3.16
CA LEU A 31 0.91 2.80 -4.44
C LEU A 31 0.09 2.23 -5.61
N TYR A 32 -0.36 0.98 -5.52
CA TYR A 32 -1.23 0.37 -6.52
C TYR A 32 -2.62 1.01 -6.60
N VAL A 33 -3.21 1.36 -5.45
CA VAL A 33 -4.49 2.10 -5.36
C VAL A 33 -4.39 3.46 -6.06
N LYS A 34 -3.33 4.22 -5.79
CA LYS A 34 -3.06 5.51 -6.46
C LYS A 34 -2.86 5.32 -7.96
N PHE A 35 -2.21 4.23 -8.37
CA PHE A 35 -2.10 3.88 -9.77
C PHE A 35 -3.46 3.60 -10.42
N LEU A 36 -4.35 2.82 -9.79
CA LEU A 36 -5.70 2.57 -10.30
C LEU A 36 -6.51 3.87 -10.47
N GLU A 37 -6.49 4.74 -9.46
CA GLU A 37 -7.14 6.06 -9.55
C GLU A 37 -6.58 6.88 -10.72
N SER A 38 -5.26 6.87 -10.94
CA SER A 38 -4.63 7.54 -12.08
C SER A 38 -5.04 6.98 -13.45
N LYS A 39 -5.60 5.76 -13.48
CA LYS A 39 -6.17 5.12 -14.68
C LYS A 39 -7.67 5.37 -14.86
N GLY A 40 -8.29 6.14 -13.96
CA GLY A 40 -9.72 6.44 -13.98
C GLY A 40 -10.58 5.35 -13.33
N GLU A 41 -9.96 4.37 -12.67
CA GLU A 41 -10.67 3.34 -11.92
C GLU A 41 -11.05 3.86 -10.52
N ASN A 42 -12.16 3.39 -9.97
CA ASN A 42 -12.53 3.67 -8.59
C ASN A 42 -11.95 2.59 -7.65
N PRO A 43 -10.83 2.83 -6.94
CA PRO A 43 -10.18 1.81 -6.13
C PRO A 43 -11.04 1.29 -4.97
N LEU A 44 -12.11 2.00 -4.59
CA LEU A 44 -13.03 1.62 -3.51
C LEU A 44 -14.03 0.52 -3.93
N GLU A 45 -14.15 0.23 -5.22
CA GLU A 45 -15.03 -0.83 -5.75
C GLU A 45 -14.36 -2.21 -5.81
N PHE A 46 -13.07 -2.28 -5.47
CA PHE A 46 -12.29 -3.51 -5.52
C PHE A 46 -12.21 -4.18 -4.14
N THR A 47 -12.20 -5.52 -4.14
CA THR A 47 -11.75 -6.31 -3.00
C THR A 47 -10.31 -6.75 -3.25
N TYR A 48 -9.41 -6.43 -2.32
CA TYR A 48 -7.99 -6.75 -2.46
C TYR A 48 -7.68 -8.03 -1.67
N HIS A 49 -7.15 -9.03 -2.38
CA HIS A 49 -6.76 -10.31 -1.80
C HIS A 49 -5.26 -10.32 -1.55
N LEU A 50 -4.86 -10.30 -0.28
CA LEU A 50 -3.45 -10.34 0.12
C LEU A 50 -3.07 -11.71 0.67
N PRO A 51 -1.92 -12.30 0.25
CA PRO A 51 -1.59 -13.70 0.59
C PRO A 51 -1.57 -14.03 2.09
N THR A 52 -1.22 -13.08 2.96
CA THR A 52 -1.10 -13.33 4.42
C THR A 52 -2.10 -12.57 5.27
N MET A 53 -2.97 -11.75 4.66
CA MET A 53 -3.83 -10.82 5.39
C MET A 53 -5.31 -10.96 5.08
N ASN A 54 -5.70 -12.00 4.32
CA ASN A 54 -7.05 -12.19 3.80
C ASN A 54 -7.50 -10.99 2.96
N ASN A 55 -8.80 -10.71 2.97
CA ASN A 55 -9.40 -9.60 2.24
C ASN A 55 -9.14 -8.30 2.99
N VAL A 56 -8.62 -7.30 2.29
CA VAL A 56 -8.49 -5.94 2.81
C VAL A 56 -9.42 -4.99 2.05
N GLU A 57 -9.92 -4.01 2.78
CA GLU A 57 -10.76 -2.93 2.27
C GLU A 57 -9.95 -1.64 2.24
N VAL A 58 -9.95 -0.97 1.09
CA VAL A 58 -9.36 0.36 0.92
C VAL A 58 -10.42 1.41 1.24
N PHE A 59 -10.04 2.46 1.94
CA PHE A 59 -10.90 3.60 2.26
C PHE A 59 -10.14 4.91 2.09
N LYS A 60 -10.89 6.01 1.93
CA LYS A 60 -10.34 7.37 1.85
C LYS A 60 -10.45 8.04 3.22
N THR A 61 -9.37 8.64 3.71
CA THR A 61 -9.35 9.39 4.97
C THR A 61 -10.08 10.72 4.80
N SER A 62 -10.37 11.40 5.91
CA SER A 62 -10.94 12.76 5.91
C SER A 62 -10.04 13.79 5.21
N GLU A 63 -8.74 13.51 5.10
CA GLU A 63 -7.74 14.36 4.46
C GLU A 63 -7.63 14.07 2.95
N GLY A 64 -8.31 13.05 2.45
CA GLY A 64 -8.33 12.69 1.04
C GLY A 64 -7.30 11.64 0.63
N ASP A 65 -6.51 11.11 1.58
CA ASP A 65 -5.54 10.05 1.33
C ASP A 65 -6.18 8.66 1.36
N TYR A 66 -5.55 7.69 0.71
CA TYR A 66 -5.95 6.29 0.81
C TYR A 66 -5.29 5.61 1.99
N ASN A 67 -6.06 4.74 2.65
CA ASN A 67 -5.55 3.79 3.63
C ASN A 67 -6.32 2.47 3.48
N TRP A 68 -5.92 1.43 4.20
CA TRP A 68 -6.57 0.13 4.15
C TRP A 68 -6.74 -0.47 5.54
N ARG A 69 -7.71 -1.36 5.67
CA ARG A 69 -7.94 -2.15 6.89
C ARG A 69 -8.27 -3.59 6.52
N LYS A 70 -8.04 -4.51 7.47
CA LYS A 70 -8.56 -5.87 7.35
C LYS A 70 -10.09 -5.81 7.33
N LYS A 71 -10.70 -6.59 6.44
CA LYS A 71 -12.15 -6.77 6.38
C LYS A 71 -12.61 -7.75 7.45
#